data_AF-A0A0C7N4N4-F1
#
_entry.id   AF-A0A0C7N4N4-F1
#
_cell.length_a   1.000
_cell.length_b   1.000
_cell.length_c   1.000
_cell.angle_alpha   90.00
_cell.angle_beta   90.00
_cell.angle_gamma   90.00
#
_symmetry.space_group_name_H-M   'P 1'
#
loop_
_entity.id
_entity.type
_entity.pdbx_description
1 polymer ?
#
loop_
_entity_poly.entity_id
_entity_poly.type
_entity_poly.pdbx_seq_one_letter_code
_entity_poly.pdbx_strand_id
1 'polypeptide(L)'
;MFSFAQSPCIYECRQPTLDTFSPLSMVPDPKRRRMDCQRMRYPNTRPAKAPVKWDVTEKDNEYVVSFFKRLDGDVLGNAVHRHLQKLREERQPSYRIVRDFFGNEYYVENRFDNDAFIREAMASLDLSSIQAQVSKQSFKDFEITLNHRGDKLVVVSKRDEFYQEFALGVEFEDVYIAGFEMVNDNVAALRVGVRKPCSRNMLPVNFSFIDNCAEKRELERNQSNEEEEDDRANYEVSQKAAQEAYKLQQRGELARKEKAKKEAVEAEWKVQEEAAKAKAAKAKAAKRIAHRNKKQAVMEKKAFLVEQKRKLREQKEAEEAGAATLSRTQTPSPSPVVININISAPQEKSIATASAKADRGRSHSPVLEDVDDEELQRYRQSLDHTPRGSSIVDNV
;
A
#
# COMPACT_ATOMS: atom_id res chain seq x y z
N MET A 1 37.65 -9.28 -49.04
CA MET A 1 38.51 -8.67 -48.01
C MET A 1 37.81 -7.40 -47.55
N PHE A 2 37.24 -7.43 -46.34
CA PHE A 2 36.46 -6.32 -45.78
C PHE A 2 37.40 -5.38 -45.01
N SER A 3 37.58 -4.16 -45.50
CA SER A 3 38.32 -3.10 -44.81
C SER A 3 37.36 -2.30 -43.92
N PHE A 4 37.52 -2.44 -42.61
CA PHE A 4 36.88 -1.58 -41.62
C PHE A 4 37.49 -0.18 -41.68
N ALA A 5 36.71 0.82 -42.06
CA ALA A 5 37.04 2.22 -41.82
C ALA A 5 36.69 2.56 -40.37
N GLN A 6 37.71 2.76 -39.54
CA GLN A 6 37.57 3.30 -38.20
C GLN A 6 37.35 4.82 -38.30
N SER A 7 36.24 5.29 -37.76
CA SER A 7 35.95 6.72 -37.59
C SER A 7 36.85 7.31 -36.49
N PRO A 8 37.56 8.42 -36.72
CA PRO A 8 38.37 9.07 -35.69
C PRO A 8 37.49 10.00 -34.85
N CYS A 9 37.04 9.53 -33.69
CA CYS A 9 36.47 10.40 -32.66
C CYS A 9 37.61 11.03 -31.87
N ILE A 10 38.19 12.12 -32.40
CA ILE A 10 39.08 13.00 -31.63
C ILE A 10 38.20 14.02 -30.93
N TYR A 11 37.99 13.86 -29.63
CA TYR A 11 37.47 14.93 -28.78
C TYR A 11 38.62 15.92 -28.52
N GLU A 12 38.65 17.01 -29.30
CA GLU A 12 39.44 18.19 -29.01
C GLU A 12 38.97 18.78 -27.67
N CYS A 13 39.76 18.56 -26.62
CA CYS A 13 39.61 19.24 -25.33
C CYS A 13 39.91 20.73 -25.52
N ARG A 14 38.87 21.54 -25.76
CA ARG A 14 38.94 22.99 -25.62
C ARG A 14 39.32 23.34 -24.17
N GLN A 15 40.57 23.75 -23.98
CA GLN A 15 40.99 24.50 -22.80
C GLN A 15 40.33 25.88 -22.82
N PRO A 16 39.73 26.37 -21.72
CA PRO A 16 39.37 27.77 -21.61
C PRO A 16 40.63 28.58 -21.31
N THR A 17 40.95 29.50 -22.22
CA THR A 17 41.99 30.52 -22.09
C THR A 17 41.68 31.43 -20.89
N LEU A 18 42.60 31.44 -19.93
CA LEU A 18 42.73 32.44 -18.87
C LEU A 18 43.42 33.68 -19.46
N ASP A 19 42.68 34.78 -19.59
CA ASP A 19 43.21 36.15 -19.67
C ASP A 19 42.40 36.98 -18.67
N THR A 20 42.88 37.24 -17.46
CA THR A 20 43.86 38.26 -17.01
C THR A 20 43.39 39.72 -17.14
N PHE A 21 43.42 40.40 -15.97
CA PHE A 21 43.37 41.85 -15.69
C PHE A 21 42.00 42.55 -15.71
N SER A 22 41.56 43.33 -14.71
CA SER A 22 42.16 43.89 -13.48
C SER A 22 41.03 44.61 -12.67
N PRO A 23 41.30 45.52 -11.72
CA PRO A 23 41.33 45.31 -10.28
C PRO A 23 40.20 46.08 -9.55
N LEU A 24 40.16 45.97 -8.21
CA LEU A 24 39.67 46.94 -7.20
C LEU A 24 38.82 46.29 -6.09
N SER A 25 39.27 46.55 -4.86
CA SER A 25 38.64 46.27 -3.56
C SER A 25 38.69 44.83 -3.04
N MET A 26 39.89 44.38 -2.66
CA MET A 26 39.99 43.48 -1.51
C MET A 26 39.57 44.24 -0.24
N VAL A 27 38.30 44.17 0.10
CA VAL A 27 37.90 44.23 1.51
C VAL A 27 38.14 42.82 2.05
N PRO A 28 38.98 42.62 3.08
CA PRO A 28 39.08 41.32 3.71
C PRO A 28 37.73 41.01 4.36
N ASP A 29 36.97 40.13 3.72
CA ASP A 29 35.74 39.61 4.30
C ASP A 29 36.06 39.07 5.70
N PRO A 30 35.31 39.46 6.75
CA PRO A 30 35.54 38.96 8.08
C PRO A 30 35.42 37.45 8.02
N LYS A 31 36.54 36.78 8.30
CA LYS A 31 36.70 35.34 8.39
C LYS A 31 35.55 34.79 9.24
N ARG A 32 34.45 34.39 8.58
CA ARG A 32 33.34 33.72 9.24
C ARG A 32 33.95 32.44 9.75
N ARG A 33 34.30 32.43 11.05
CA ARG A 33 34.48 31.21 11.82
C ARG A 33 33.26 30.40 11.44
N ARG A 34 33.47 29.30 10.71
CA ARG A 34 32.55 28.18 10.75
C ARG A 34 32.53 27.81 12.22
N MET A 35 31.63 28.41 12.98
CA MET A 35 31.12 27.74 14.14
C MET A 35 30.59 26.45 13.54
N ASP A 36 31.25 25.35 13.88
CA ASP A 36 30.56 24.09 14.00
C ASP A 36 29.38 24.39 14.93
N CYS A 37 28.27 24.83 14.32
CA CYS A 37 26.97 24.51 14.82
C CYS A 37 27.03 22.99 14.85
N GLN A 38 27.46 22.45 16.00
CA GLN A 38 27.17 21.10 16.39
C GLN A 38 25.70 20.97 16.07
N ARG A 39 25.41 20.34 14.92
CA ARG A 39 24.08 19.85 14.62
C ARG A 39 23.73 19.13 15.90
N MET A 40 22.81 19.72 16.66
CA MET A 40 22.17 19.07 17.79
C MET A 40 21.76 17.72 17.22
N ARG A 41 22.58 16.70 17.51
CA ARG A 41 22.24 15.33 17.24
C ARG A 41 21.11 15.13 18.21
N TYR A 42 19.89 15.41 17.75
CA TYR A 42 18.71 14.84 18.36
C TYR A 42 19.11 13.39 18.66
N PRO A 43 19.04 12.95 19.92
CA PRO A 43 19.30 11.55 20.20
C PRO A 43 18.41 10.81 19.23
N ASN A 44 19.04 10.05 18.33
CA ASN A 44 18.34 9.18 17.41
C ASN A 44 17.67 8.16 18.33
N THR A 45 16.48 8.52 18.82
CA THR A 45 15.51 7.62 19.40
C THR A 45 15.06 6.76 18.24
N ARG A 46 15.96 5.87 17.81
CA ARG A 46 15.59 4.73 16.99
C ARG A 46 14.48 4.06 17.79
N PRO A 47 13.30 3.90 17.21
CA PRO A 47 12.24 3.17 17.89
C PRO A 47 12.84 1.86 18.37
N ALA A 48 12.61 1.53 19.65
CA ALA A 48 13.12 0.31 20.24
C ALA A 48 12.70 -0.85 19.32
N LYS A 49 13.68 -1.50 18.69
CA LYS A 49 13.42 -2.58 17.74
C LYS A 49 12.65 -3.66 18.48
N ALA A 50 11.54 -4.09 17.89
CA ALA A 50 10.77 -5.17 18.48
C ALA A 50 11.62 -6.44 18.53
N PRO A 51 11.65 -7.17 19.65
CA PRO A 51 12.44 -8.39 19.76
C PRO A 51 11.94 -9.46 18.78
N VAL A 52 12.86 -10.23 18.22
CA VAL A 52 12.56 -11.39 17.38
C VAL A 52 11.89 -12.45 18.24
N LYS A 53 10.69 -12.87 17.85
CA LYS A 53 9.97 -13.98 18.51
C LYS A 53 10.33 -15.28 17.83
N TRP A 54 10.25 -16.39 18.53
CA TRP A 54 10.49 -17.70 17.95
C TRP A 54 9.54 -18.75 18.52
N ASP A 55 9.32 -19.81 17.77
CA ASP A 55 8.51 -20.97 18.12
C ASP A 55 9.17 -22.25 17.59
N VAL A 56 8.96 -23.37 18.27
CA VAL A 56 9.49 -24.68 17.88
C VAL A 56 8.34 -25.65 17.76
N THR A 57 8.12 -26.14 16.55
CA THR A 57 7.08 -27.13 16.26
C THR A 57 7.73 -28.48 15.97
N GLU A 58 7.34 -29.49 16.72
CA GLU A 58 7.82 -30.86 16.52
C GLU A 58 6.92 -31.58 15.52
N LYS A 59 7.53 -32.15 14.48
CA LYS A 59 6.90 -33.12 13.57
C LYS A 59 7.58 -34.48 13.72
N ASP A 60 7.02 -35.51 13.09
CA ASP A 60 7.49 -36.89 13.22
C ASP A 60 8.99 -37.04 12.91
N ASN A 61 9.46 -36.43 11.81
CA ASN A 61 10.83 -36.59 11.30
C ASN A 61 11.71 -35.33 11.43
N GLU A 62 11.15 -34.22 11.91
CA GLU A 62 11.86 -32.94 11.96
C GLU A 62 11.34 -32.04 13.07
N TYR A 63 12.21 -31.17 13.56
CA TYR A 63 11.83 -29.99 14.32
C TYR A 63 11.82 -28.78 13.39
N VAL A 64 10.72 -28.01 13.37
CA VAL A 64 10.64 -26.78 12.60
C VAL A 64 10.70 -25.60 13.55
N VAL A 65 11.83 -24.90 13.54
CA VAL A 65 12.06 -23.68 14.32
C VAL A 65 11.64 -22.48 13.47
N SER A 66 10.64 -21.74 13.94
CA SER A 66 10.07 -20.59 13.25
C SER A 66 10.48 -19.30 13.95
N PHE A 67 11.14 -18.38 13.23
CA PHE A 67 11.55 -17.07 13.72
C PHE A 67 10.65 -16.00 13.13
N PHE A 68 10.06 -15.15 13.97
CA PHE A 68 9.17 -14.07 13.59
C PHE A 68 9.82 -12.72 13.87
N LYS A 69 10.04 -11.96 12.81
CA LYS A 69 10.66 -10.64 12.84
C LYS A 69 9.64 -9.59 12.42
N ARG A 70 9.48 -8.53 13.23
CA ARG A 70 8.71 -7.36 12.81
C ARG A 70 9.55 -6.50 11.87
N LEU A 71 8.97 -6.11 10.76
CA LEU A 71 9.58 -5.20 9.80
C LEU A 71 9.17 -3.77 10.14
N ASP A 72 10.13 -2.85 10.07
CA ASP A 72 9.88 -1.43 10.28
C ASP A 72 9.39 -0.78 8.99
N GLY A 73 8.26 -0.06 9.07
CA GLY A 73 7.67 0.67 7.95
C GLY A 73 7.02 -0.22 6.89
N ASP A 74 6.58 0.40 5.80
CA ASP A 74 5.88 -0.27 4.70
C ASP A 74 6.88 -0.91 3.71
N VAL A 75 7.65 -1.89 4.19
CA VAL A 75 8.67 -2.57 3.39
C VAL A 75 8.02 -3.32 2.22
N LEU A 76 6.87 -3.97 2.46
CA LEU A 76 6.13 -4.69 1.44
C LEU A 76 5.57 -3.74 0.38
N GLY A 77 4.92 -2.64 0.78
CA GLY A 77 4.42 -1.64 -0.16
C GLY A 77 5.53 -1.02 -1.00
N ASN A 78 6.69 -0.74 -0.40
CA ASN A 78 7.88 -0.28 -1.12
C ASN A 78 8.40 -1.33 -2.12
N ALA A 79 8.36 -2.62 -1.77
CA ALA A 79 8.79 -3.69 -2.66
C ALA A 79 7.82 -3.86 -3.85
N VAL A 80 6.51 -3.80 -3.60
CA VAL A 80 5.47 -3.79 -4.64
C VAL A 80 5.64 -2.58 -5.55
N HIS A 81 5.84 -1.38 -4.98
CA HIS A 81 6.05 -0.17 -5.78
C HIS A 81 7.29 -0.27 -6.66
N ARG A 82 8.41 -0.78 -6.14
CA ARG A 82 9.61 -1.04 -6.94
C ARG A 82 9.36 -2.05 -8.05
N HIS A 83 8.57 -3.09 -7.81
CA HIS A 83 8.23 -4.07 -8.83
C HIS A 83 7.36 -3.45 -9.93
N LEU A 84 6.33 -2.69 -9.56
CA LEU A 84 5.50 -1.94 -10.52
C LEU A 84 6.32 -0.92 -11.32
N GLN A 85 7.30 -0.27 -10.68
CA GLN A 85 8.21 0.64 -11.34
C GLN A 85 9.08 -0.09 -12.38
N LYS A 86 9.62 -1.27 -12.04
CA LYS A 86 10.36 -2.09 -13.01
C LYS A 86 9.49 -2.49 -14.20
N LEU A 87 8.27 -2.97 -13.96
CA LEU A 87 7.32 -3.30 -15.04
C LEU A 87 7.00 -2.08 -15.92
N ARG A 88 6.98 -0.89 -15.33
CA ARG A 88 6.80 0.36 -16.07
C ARG A 88 8.02 0.68 -16.94
N GLU A 89 9.23 0.50 -16.41
CA GLU A 89 10.49 0.76 -17.13
C GLU A 89 10.76 -0.26 -18.25
N GLU A 90 10.35 -1.52 -18.06
CA GLU A 90 10.48 -2.59 -19.07
C GLU A 90 9.52 -2.43 -20.24
N ARG A 91 8.45 -1.66 -20.09
CA ARG A 91 7.45 -1.47 -21.13
C ARG A 91 7.97 -0.52 -22.21
N GLN A 92 7.90 -0.96 -23.46
CA GLN A 92 8.26 -0.12 -24.60
C GLN A 92 7.24 1.03 -24.79
N PRO A 93 7.69 2.25 -25.10
CA PRO A 93 6.80 3.35 -25.42
C PRO A 93 5.99 3.03 -26.69
N SER A 94 4.70 3.36 -26.67
CA SER A 94 3.80 3.21 -27.83
C SER A 94 3.64 4.57 -28.50
N TYR A 95 3.86 4.62 -29.81
CA TYR A 95 3.69 5.83 -30.61
C TYR A 95 2.48 5.70 -31.53
N ARG A 96 1.76 6.81 -31.71
CA ARG A 96 0.72 6.97 -32.72
C ARG A 96 1.19 7.97 -33.76
N ILE A 97 0.93 7.68 -35.03
CA ILE A 97 1.15 8.62 -36.13
C ILE A 97 -0.02 9.59 -36.18
N VAL A 98 0.28 10.88 -36.14
CA VAL A 98 -0.68 11.97 -36.31
C VAL A 98 -0.27 12.77 -37.53
N ARG A 99 -1.23 13.00 -38.44
CA ARG A 99 -1.03 13.87 -39.59
C ARG A 99 -1.53 15.28 -39.28
N ASP A 100 -0.72 16.26 -39.61
CA ASP A 100 -1.12 17.67 -39.61
C ASP A 100 -1.90 18.02 -40.89
N PHE A 101 -2.56 19.18 -40.90
CA PHE A 101 -3.35 19.70 -42.02
C PHE A 101 -2.54 19.82 -43.32
N PHE A 102 -1.22 19.96 -43.21
CA PHE A 102 -0.28 20.01 -44.34
C PHE A 102 0.19 18.63 -44.83
N GLY A 103 -0.30 17.53 -44.23
CA GLY A 103 0.06 16.16 -44.60
C GLY A 103 1.35 15.63 -43.95
N ASN A 104 2.02 16.43 -43.11
CA ASN A 104 3.21 15.99 -42.37
C ASN A 104 2.82 15.00 -41.26
N GLU A 105 3.59 13.92 -41.13
CA GLU A 105 3.39 12.87 -40.14
C GLU A 105 4.30 13.05 -38.93
N TYR A 106 3.73 12.96 -37.73
CA TYR A 106 4.46 13.04 -36.47
C TYR A 106 4.18 11.80 -35.63
N TYR A 107 5.22 11.25 -35.01
CA TYR A 107 5.08 10.22 -33.99
C TYR A 107 4.84 10.90 -32.64
N VAL A 108 3.63 10.73 -32.11
CA VAL A 108 3.26 11.23 -30.79
C VAL A 108 3.23 10.04 -29.84
N GLU A 109 3.97 10.11 -28.74
CA GLU A 109 3.90 9.10 -27.69
C GLU A 109 2.48 9.07 -27.11
N ASN A 110 1.88 7.87 -27.08
CA ASN A 110 0.56 7.68 -26.51
C ASN A 110 0.64 7.91 -25.01
N ARG A 111 -0.14 8.87 -24.51
CA ARG A 111 -0.33 9.03 -23.06
C ARG A 111 -1.13 7.83 -22.56
N PHE A 112 -0.49 7.00 -21.77
CA PHE A 112 -1.14 5.87 -21.13
C PHE A 112 -1.95 6.33 -19.93
N ASP A 113 -3.11 5.70 -19.74
CA ASP A 113 -3.81 5.78 -18.46
C ASP A 113 -3.00 5.01 -17.41
N ASN A 114 -2.27 5.74 -16.58
CA ASN A 114 -1.47 5.18 -15.50
C ASN A 114 -2.32 4.32 -14.56
N ASP A 115 -3.58 4.69 -14.34
CA ASP A 115 -4.45 3.97 -13.43
C ASP A 115 -4.92 2.64 -14.04
N ALA A 116 -5.17 2.61 -15.35
CA ALA A 116 -5.45 1.36 -16.06
C ALA A 116 -4.26 0.41 -16.02
N PHE A 117 -3.05 0.93 -16.25
CA PHE A 117 -1.82 0.14 -16.16
C PHE A 117 -1.61 -0.42 -14.76
N ILE A 118 -1.71 0.41 -13.71
CA ILE A 118 -1.52 -0.05 -12.33
C ILE A 118 -2.54 -1.15 -12.00
N ARG A 119 -3.80 -1.02 -12.43
CA ARG A 119 -4.81 -2.06 -12.21
C ARG A 119 -4.45 -3.39 -12.90
N GLU A 120 -4.01 -3.34 -14.15
CA GLU A 120 -3.60 -4.53 -14.90
C GLU A 120 -2.33 -5.18 -14.31
N ALA A 121 -1.35 -4.36 -13.96
CA ALA A 121 -0.11 -4.82 -13.34
C ALA A 121 -0.36 -5.42 -11.95
N MET A 122 -1.23 -4.81 -11.13
CA MET A 122 -1.61 -5.36 -9.83
C MET A 122 -2.40 -6.66 -9.95
N ALA A 123 -3.16 -6.86 -11.03
CA ALA A 123 -3.91 -8.11 -11.27
C ALA A 123 -2.99 -9.28 -11.67
N SER A 124 -1.86 -9.00 -12.31
CA SER A 124 -0.86 -10.01 -12.71
C SER A 124 0.27 -10.19 -11.71
N LEU A 125 0.35 -9.33 -10.70
CA LEU A 125 1.42 -9.33 -9.71
C LEU A 125 1.37 -10.57 -8.83
N ASP A 126 2.44 -11.37 -8.84
CA ASP A 126 2.61 -12.44 -7.86
C ASP A 126 3.11 -11.87 -6.52
N LEU A 127 2.15 -11.58 -5.63
CA LEU A 127 2.44 -11.10 -4.29
C LEU A 127 3.27 -12.11 -3.46
N SER A 128 3.13 -13.41 -3.73
CA SER A 128 3.77 -14.46 -2.93
C SER A 128 5.29 -14.45 -3.13
N SER A 129 5.75 -14.32 -4.38
CA SER A 129 7.20 -14.19 -4.66
C SER A 129 7.79 -12.90 -4.11
N ILE A 130 7.07 -11.78 -4.19
CA ILE A 130 7.51 -10.50 -3.61
C ILE A 130 7.62 -10.62 -2.09
N GLN A 131 6.62 -11.18 -1.43
CA GLN A 131 6.63 -11.42 0.00
C GLN A 131 7.79 -12.33 0.42
N ALA A 132 8.03 -13.42 -0.32
CA ALA A 132 9.16 -14.32 -0.08
C ALA A 132 10.51 -13.62 -0.27
N GLN A 133 10.63 -12.71 -1.25
CA GLN A 133 11.85 -11.92 -1.45
C GLN A 133 12.07 -10.93 -0.31
N VAL A 134 11.02 -10.24 0.13
CA VAL A 134 11.08 -9.28 1.24
C VAL A 134 11.46 -9.99 2.54
N SER A 135 10.81 -11.11 2.85
CA SER A 135 11.13 -11.90 4.04
C SER A 135 12.56 -12.43 3.96
N LYS A 136 12.99 -13.00 2.83
CA LYS A 136 14.40 -13.41 2.62
C LYS A 136 15.40 -12.28 2.83
N GLN A 137 15.15 -11.08 2.31
CA GLN A 137 16.03 -9.93 2.53
C GLN A 137 16.06 -9.49 3.99
N SER A 138 14.96 -9.63 4.72
CA SER A 138 14.86 -9.26 6.13
C SER A 138 15.68 -10.15 7.06
N PHE A 139 15.94 -11.39 6.65
CA PHE A 139 16.73 -12.38 7.39
C PHE A 139 18.15 -12.59 6.80
N LYS A 140 18.62 -11.70 5.91
CA LYS A 140 19.93 -11.84 5.24
C LYS A 140 21.11 -11.89 6.23
N ASP A 141 20.94 -11.32 7.41
CA ASP A 141 21.95 -11.20 8.46
C ASP A 141 21.89 -12.32 9.51
N PHE A 142 20.99 -13.30 9.35
CA PHE A 142 20.90 -14.46 10.24
C PHE A 142 21.95 -15.50 9.87
N GLU A 143 22.81 -15.80 10.82
CA GLU A 143 23.79 -16.88 10.76
C GLU A 143 23.24 -18.05 11.58
N ILE A 144 23.02 -19.20 10.93
CA ILE A 144 22.53 -20.43 11.55
C ILE A 144 23.68 -21.43 11.52
N THR A 145 24.13 -21.87 12.69
CA THR A 145 25.24 -22.82 12.83
C THR A 145 24.83 -24.00 13.69
N LEU A 146 25.13 -25.21 13.21
CA LEU A 146 24.97 -26.44 13.96
C LEU A 146 26.31 -26.81 14.62
N ASN A 147 26.28 -27.17 15.91
CA ASN A 147 27.49 -27.66 16.59
C ASN A 147 27.98 -28.99 16.00
N HIS A 148 29.29 -29.24 16.09
CA HIS A 148 29.93 -30.48 15.61
C HIS A 148 29.35 -31.78 16.19
N ARG A 149 28.68 -31.72 17.35
CA ARG A 149 28.00 -32.86 17.97
C ARG A 149 26.59 -33.10 17.44
N GLY A 150 26.01 -32.14 16.73
CA GLY A 150 24.61 -32.17 16.33
C GLY A 150 23.63 -31.79 17.45
N ASP A 151 24.05 -31.57 18.69
CA ASP A 151 23.09 -31.36 19.80
C ASP A 151 22.50 -29.95 19.93
N LYS A 152 23.21 -28.96 19.40
CA LYS A 152 22.89 -27.54 19.60
C LYS A 152 22.84 -26.79 18.29
N LEU A 153 21.74 -26.07 18.08
CA LEU A 153 21.55 -25.13 17.00
C LEU A 153 21.74 -23.71 17.55
N VAL A 154 22.65 -22.94 16.96
CA VAL A 154 22.91 -21.55 17.35
C VAL A 154 22.46 -20.64 16.21
N VAL A 155 21.64 -19.64 16.55
CA VAL A 155 21.14 -18.64 15.62
C VAL A 155 21.55 -17.26 16.10
N VAL A 156 22.26 -16.53 15.24
CA VAL A 156 22.82 -15.21 15.55
C VAL A 156 22.41 -14.21 14.48
N SER A 157 21.92 -13.04 14.89
CA SER A 157 21.74 -11.87 14.02
C SER A 157 22.40 -10.65 14.67
N LYS A 158 23.37 -10.08 13.96
CA LYS A 158 24.09 -8.87 14.39
C LYS A 158 23.23 -7.63 14.27
N ARG A 159 22.31 -7.57 13.28
CA ARG A 159 21.49 -6.37 13.04
C ARG A 159 20.37 -6.25 14.05
N ASP A 160 19.82 -7.38 14.50
CA ASP A 160 18.72 -7.42 15.46
C ASP A 160 19.20 -7.65 16.89
N GLU A 161 20.52 -7.79 17.10
CA GLU A 161 21.12 -8.13 18.39
C GLU A 161 20.50 -9.40 18.99
N PHE A 162 20.22 -10.38 18.12
CA PHE A 162 19.55 -11.63 18.47
C PHE A 162 20.59 -12.75 18.59
N TYR A 163 20.57 -13.45 19.72
CA TYR A 163 21.37 -14.63 19.97
C TYR A 163 20.50 -15.66 20.69
N GLN A 164 20.34 -16.84 20.09
CA GLN A 164 19.59 -17.92 20.71
C GLN A 164 20.26 -19.26 20.42
N GLU A 165 20.50 -20.01 21.50
CA GLU A 165 20.91 -21.40 21.44
C GLU A 165 19.69 -22.29 21.68
N PHE A 166 19.53 -23.33 20.87
CA PHE A 166 18.51 -24.36 21.01
C PHE A 166 19.18 -25.70 21.28
N ALA A 167 18.78 -26.35 22.37
CA ALA A 167 19.16 -27.71 22.71
C ALA A 167 17.88 -28.54 22.79
N LEU A 168 17.54 -29.28 21.72
CA LEU A 168 16.30 -30.06 21.64
C LEU A 168 16.44 -31.48 22.20
N GLY A 169 17.59 -31.81 22.82
CA GLY A 169 17.82 -33.08 23.52
C GLY A 169 18.04 -34.30 22.62
N VAL A 170 18.18 -34.10 21.31
CA VAL A 170 18.45 -35.14 20.31
C VAL A 170 19.56 -34.64 19.38
N GLU A 171 20.47 -35.52 18.98
CA GLU A 171 21.50 -35.23 17.97
C GLU A 171 20.84 -34.96 16.62
N PHE A 172 21.08 -33.81 16.01
CA PHE A 172 20.54 -33.47 14.70
C PHE A 172 21.44 -33.99 13.58
N GLU A 173 20.81 -34.55 12.54
CA GLU A 173 21.54 -35.03 11.35
C GLU A 173 21.91 -33.88 10.42
N ASP A 174 20.95 -32.99 10.15
CA ASP A 174 21.11 -31.89 9.20
C ASP A 174 20.16 -30.72 9.52
N VAL A 175 20.52 -29.54 9.02
CA VAL A 175 19.75 -28.30 9.16
C VAL A 175 19.56 -27.68 7.78
N TYR A 176 18.31 -27.36 7.45
CA TYR A 176 17.98 -26.74 6.18
C TYR A 176 16.97 -25.61 6.37
N ILE A 177 16.96 -24.67 5.42
CA ILE A 177 15.98 -23.58 5.43
C ILE A 177 14.71 -24.10 4.76
N ALA A 178 13.64 -24.30 5.55
CA ALA A 178 12.37 -24.78 5.04
C ALA A 178 11.65 -23.71 4.19
N GLY A 179 11.82 -22.44 4.52
CA GLY A 179 11.31 -21.34 3.69
C GLY A 179 11.26 -19.99 4.40
N PHE A 180 10.90 -18.97 3.61
CA PHE A 180 10.63 -17.62 4.08
C PHE A 180 9.19 -17.25 3.74
N GLU A 181 8.49 -16.65 4.68
CA GLU A 181 7.06 -16.33 4.55
C GLU A 181 6.77 -14.96 5.16
N MET A 182 5.76 -14.25 4.66
CA MET A 182 5.20 -13.09 5.32
C MET A 182 3.92 -13.52 6.04
N VAL A 183 3.92 -13.52 7.36
CA VAL A 183 2.75 -13.89 8.17
C VAL A 183 1.71 -12.77 8.16
N ASN A 184 2.20 -11.53 8.17
CA ASN A 184 1.40 -10.31 8.03
C ASN A 184 2.21 -9.31 7.20
N ASP A 185 1.59 -8.20 6.77
CA ASP A 185 2.25 -7.13 6.00
C ASP A 185 3.55 -6.61 6.66
N ASN A 186 3.61 -6.66 7.99
CA ASN A 186 4.73 -6.17 8.79
C ASN A 186 5.48 -7.27 9.56
N VAL A 187 5.16 -8.56 9.35
CA VAL A 187 5.80 -9.66 10.10
C VAL A 187 6.32 -10.71 9.12
N ALA A 188 7.64 -10.83 9.06
CA ALA A 188 8.33 -11.86 8.30
C ALA A 188 8.61 -13.08 9.18
N ALA A 189 8.51 -14.26 8.60
CA ALA A 189 8.85 -15.53 9.22
C ALA A 189 9.96 -16.26 8.45
N LEU A 190 10.92 -16.79 9.19
CA LEU A 190 11.93 -17.72 8.71
C LEU A 190 11.68 -19.08 9.36
N ARG A 191 11.49 -20.12 8.54
CA ARG A 191 11.31 -21.49 9.01
C ARG A 191 12.58 -22.28 8.75
N VAL A 192 13.16 -22.84 9.80
CA VAL A 192 14.36 -23.69 9.77
C VAL A 192 13.93 -25.10 10.12
N GLY A 193 14.15 -26.03 9.20
CA GLY A 193 13.93 -27.45 9.41
C GLY A 193 15.19 -28.08 9.98
N VAL A 194 15.04 -28.80 11.09
CA VAL A 194 16.10 -29.55 11.74
C VAL A 194 15.72 -31.02 11.67
N ARG A 195 16.47 -31.80 10.88
CA ARG A 195 16.14 -33.19 10.62
C ARG A 195 16.49 -34.04 11.84
N LYS A 196 15.51 -34.79 12.32
CA LYS A 196 15.75 -35.80 13.37
C LYS A 196 16.61 -36.92 12.78
N PRO A 197 17.50 -37.52 13.57
CA PRO A 197 18.21 -38.70 13.13
C PRO A 197 17.13 -39.72 12.86
N CYS A 198 16.99 -40.18 11.61
CA CYS A 198 16.15 -41.32 11.34
C CYS A 198 16.72 -42.42 12.24
N SER A 199 15.98 -42.83 13.28
CA SER A 199 16.29 -44.07 13.96
C SER A 199 16.25 -45.09 12.85
N ARG A 200 17.44 -45.48 12.35
CA ARG A 200 17.59 -46.69 11.59
C ARG A 200 17.08 -47.72 12.57
N ASN A 201 15.78 -48.03 12.45
CA ASN A 201 15.25 -49.29 12.88
C ASN A 201 16.27 -50.25 12.31
N MET A 202 17.11 -50.80 13.18
CA MET A 202 17.90 -51.95 12.82
C MET A 202 16.82 -52.91 12.33
N LEU A 203 16.72 -53.05 11.00
CA LEU A 203 16.09 -54.23 10.44
C LEU A 203 16.70 -55.36 11.26
N PRO A 204 15.90 -56.19 11.94
CA PRO A 204 16.46 -57.36 12.59
C PRO A 204 17.19 -58.08 11.47
N VAL A 205 18.52 -58.09 11.56
CA VAL A 205 19.35 -58.93 10.73
C VAL A 205 18.97 -60.33 11.19
N ASN A 206 17.95 -60.89 10.55
CA ASN A 206 17.61 -62.29 10.66
C ASN A 206 18.80 -63.04 10.07
N PHE A 207 19.81 -63.29 10.91
CA PHE A 207 20.72 -64.39 10.73
C PHE A 207 19.88 -65.66 10.88
N SER A 208 19.27 -66.11 9.78
CA SER A 208 18.78 -67.47 9.69
C SER A 208 20.00 -68.40 9.67
N PHE A 209 20.44 -68.79 10.87
CA PHE A 209 21.25 -69.98 11.04
C PHE A 209 20.42 -71.16 10.53
N ILE A 210 20.92 -71.76 9.46
CA ILE A 210 20.49 -73.07 8.99
C ILE A 210 20.92 -74.06 10.07
N ASP A 211 19.97 -74.60 10.82
CA ASP A 211 20.18 -75.88 11.50
C ASP A 211 18.93 -76.73 11.41
N ASN A 212 19.13 -77.89 10.78
CA ASN A 212 18.18 -78.98 10.67
C ASN A 212 17.92 -79.57 12.07
N CYS A 213 16.67 -79.70 12.48
CA CYS A 213 16.30 -80.87 13.28
C CYS A 213 14.83 -81.23 13.07
N ALA A 214 14.64 -82.51 12.79
CA ALA A 214 13.46 -83.11 12.19
C ALA A 214 12.33 -83.42 13.19
N GLU A 215 11.15 -83.61 12.61
CA GLU A 215 10.18 -84.67 12.92
C GLU A 215 9.65 -84.81 14.36
N LYS A 216 8.44 -84.26 14.57
CA LYS A 216 7.26 -84.98 15.10
C LYS A 216 6.16 -83.97 15.43
N ARG A 217 5.09 -83.93 14.63
CA ARG A 217 3.69 -83.55 14.96
C ARG A 217 2.97 -83.11 13.68
N GLU A 218 2.45 -84.08 12.93
CA GLU A 218 1.74 -83.82 11.67
C GLU A 218 0.27 -84.29 11.63
N LEU A 219 -0.36 -84.65 12.76
CA LEU A 219 -1.77 -85.09 12.72
C LEU A 219 -2.76 -84.31 13.60
N GLU A 220 -2.32 -83.37 14.45
CA GLU A 220 -3.20 -82.43 15.18
C GLU A 220 -3.17 -81.00 14.61
N ARG A 221 -2.31 -80.76 13.60
CA ARG A 221 -2.04 -79.44 13.03
C ARG A 221 -3.01 -79.02 11.93
N ASN A 222 -3.75 -79.97 11.35
CA ASN A 222 -4.63 -79.68 10.21
C ASN A 222 -6.06 -79.27 10.62
N GLN A 223 -6.53 -79.61 11.83
CA GLN A 223 -7.82 -79.11 12.35
C GLN A 223 -7.68 -77.78 13.10
N SER A 224 -6.53 -77.54 13.75
CA SER A 224 -6.22 -76.26 14.40
C SER A 224 -5.89 -75.14 13.41
N ASN A 225 -5.31 -75.47 12.23
CA ASN A 225 -5.05 -74.46 11.21
C ASN A 225 -6.31 -73.94 10.50
N GLU A 226 -7.35 -74.77 10.32
CA GLU A 226 -8.61 -74.32 9.69
C GLU A 226 -9.42 -73.41 10.63
N GLU A 227 -9.47 -73.71 11.93
CA GLU A 227 -10.10 -72.81 12.93
C GLU A 227 -9.31 -71.50 13.11
N GLU A 228 -7.98 -71.55 13.08
CA GLU A 228 -7.14 -70.34 13.15
C GLU A 228 -7.24 -69.44 11.90
N GLU A 229 -7.50 -70.01 10.71
CA GLU A 229 -7.70 -69.22 9.49
C GLU A 229 -9.06 -68.51 9.48
N ASP A 230 -10.12 -69.17 9.95
CA ASP A 230 -11.45 -68.54 10.08
C ASP A 230 -11.47 -67.43 11.16
N ASP A 231 -10.77 -67.63 12.29
CA ASP A 231 -10.65 -66.61 13.32
C ASP A 231 -9.82 -65.40 12.85
N ARG A 232 -8.76 -65.62 12.04
CA ARG A 232 -7.99 -64.52 11.43
C ARG A 232 -8.82 -63.76 10.40
N ALA A 233 -9.58 -64.46 9.57
CA ALA A 233 -10.46 -63.83 8.58
C ALA A 233 -11.53 -62.95 9.28
N ASN A 234 -12.15 -63.46 10.35
CA ASN A 234 -13.11 -62.69 11.15
C ASN A 234 -12.47 -61.48 11.84
N TYR A 235 -11.25 -61.62 12.36
CA TYR A 235 -10.52 -60.52 12.98
C TYR A 235 -10.14 -59.43 11.98
N GLU A 236 -9.71 -59.78 10.76
CA GLU A 236 -9.43 -58.82 9.69
C GLU A 236 -10.68 -58.06 9.23
N VAL A 237 -11.82 -58.74 9.10
CA VAL A 237 -13.10 -58.11 8.75
C VAL A 237 -13.51 -57.12 9.83
N SER A 238 -13.37 -57.49 11.11
CA SER A 238 -13.63 -56.60 12.25
C SER A 238 -12.70 -55.37 12.26
N GLN A 239 -11.40 -55.56 12.01
CA GLN A 239 -10.46 -54.44 11.91
C GLN A 239 -10.78 -53.50 10.74
N LYS A 240 -11.13 -54.04 9.57
CA LYS A 240 -11.52 -53.23 8.39
C LYS A 240 -12.78 -52.42 8.68
N ALA A 241 -13.80 -53.04 9.30
CA ALA A 241 -15.02 -52.36 9.72
C ALA A 241 -14.75 -51.22 10.73
N ALA A 242 -13.87 -51.45 11.71
CA ALA A 242 -13.47 -50.42 12.68
C ALA A 242 -12.73 -49.25 12.02
N GLN A 243 -11.83 -49.53 11.07
CA GLN A 243 -11.12 -48.49 10.32
C GLN A 243 -12.06 -47.67 9.42
N GLU A 244 -13.04 -48.30 8.77
CA GLU A 244 -14.04 -47.61 7.96
C GLU A 244 -14.96 -46.73 8.82
N ALA A 245 -15.40 -47.22 9.98
CA ALA A 245 -16.19 -46.43 10.93
C ALA A 245 -15.43 -45.18 11.41
N TYR A 246 -14.13 -45.32 11.69
CA TYR A 246 -13.28 -44.19 12.09
C TYR A 246 -13.11 -43.16 10.96
N LYS A 247 -12.88 -43.62 9.71
CA LYS A 247 -12.83 -42.73 8.54
C LYS A 247 -14.14 -41.99 8.31
N LEU A 248 -15.28 -42.66 8.50
CA LEU A 248 -16.60 -42.04 8.38
C LEU A 248 -16.82 -40.97 9.46
N GLN A 249 -16.40 -41.22 10.70
CA GLN A 249 -16.46 -40.25 11.79
C GLN A 249 -15.60 -39.01 11.49
N GLN A 250 -14.35 -39.20 11.05
CA GLN A 250 -13.47 -38.08 10.66
C GLN A 250 -14.08 -37.23 9.53
N ARG A 251 -14.68 -37.88 8.52
CA ARG A 251 -15.36 -37.19 7.41
C ARG A 251 -16.56 -36.36 7.91
N GLY A 252 -17.32 -36.90 8.86
CA GLY A 252 -18.43 -36.19 9.51
C GLY A 252 -17.96 -34.96 10.30
N GLU A 253 -16.86 -35.07 11.04
CA GLU A 253 -16.28 -33.94 11.78
C GLU A 253 -15.72 -32.86 10.85
N LEU A 254 -15.03 -33.24 9.77
CA LEU A 254 -14.54 -32.29 8.77
C LEU A 254 -15.69 -31.53 8.10
N ALA A 255 -16.77 -32.23 7.73
CA ALA A 255 -17.95 -31.58 7.16
C ALA A 255 -18.61 -30.58 8.13
N ARG A 256 -18.66 -30.91 9.44
CA ARG A 256 -19.15 -29.97 10.47
C ARG A 256 -18.24 -28.74 10.61
N LYS A 257 -16.92 -28.94 10.62
CA LYS A 257 -15.95 -27.83 10.68
C LYS A 257 -16.03 -26.93 9.46
N GLU A 258 -16.19 -27.50 8.27
CA GLU A 258 -16.33 -26.72 7.03
C GLU A 258 -17.64 -25.92 7.02
N LYS A 259 -18.75 -26.51 7.44
CA LYS A 259 -20.03 -25.81 7.58
C LYS A 259 -19.94 -24.65 8.58
N ALA A 260 -19.34 -24.87 9.75
CA ALA A 260 -19.12 -23.82 10.74
C ALA A 260 -18.25 -22.67 10.22
N LYS A 261 -17.20 -22.97 9.43
CA LYS A 261 -16.38 -21.95 8.78
C LYS A 261 -17.16 -21.12 7.77
N LYS A 262 -18.00 -21.76 6.93
CA LYS A 262 -18.85 -21.05 5.97
C LYS A 262 -19.84 -20.12 6.67
N GLU A 263 -20.48 -20.59 7.73
CA GLU A 263 -21.41 -19.78 8.54
C GLU A 263 -20.70 -18.60 9.23
N ALA A 264 -19.47 -18.79 9.74
CA ALA A 264 -18.68 -17.72 10.34
C ALA A 264 -18.30 -16.63 9.33
N VAL A 265 -17.85 -17.03 8.13
CA VAL A 265 -17.51 -16.09 7.05
C VAL A 265 -18.75 -15.31 6.59
N GLU A 266 -19.91 -15.97 6.47
CA GLU A 266 -21.16 -15.29 6.11
C GLU A 266 -21.60 -14.28 7.20
N ALA A 267 -21.44 -14.64 8.48
CA ALA A 267 -21.72 -13.73 9.59
C ALA A 267 -20.79 -12.51 9.59
N GLU A 268 -19.48 -12.71 9.36
CA GLU A 268 -18.53 -11.60 9.23
C GLU A 268 -18.87 -10.68 8.06
N TRP A 269 -19.25 -11.25 6.91
CA TRP A 269 -19.68 -10.47 5.75
C TRP A 269 -20.89 -9.59 6.07
N LYS A 270 -21.91 -10.14 6.75
CA LYS A 270 -23.09 -9.38 7.18
C LYS A 270 -22.74 -8.24 8.14
N VAL A 271 -21.86 -8.47 9.11
CA VAL A 271 -21.39 -7.43 10.05
C VAL A 271 -20.63 -6.33 9.31
N GLN A 272 -19.77 -6.67 8.35
CA GLN A 272 -19.06 -5.69 7.54
C GLN A 272 -20.00 -4.85 6.66
N GLU A 273 -21.02 -5.48 6.06
CA GLU A 273 -22.02 -4.79 5.24
C GLU A 273 -22.84 -3.78 6.07
N GLU A 274 -23.28 -4.18 7.28
CA GLU A 274 -23.98 -3.28 8.20
C GLU A 274 -23.08 -2.12 8.67
N ALA A 275 -21.80 -2.40 8.97
CA ALA A 275 -20.84 -1.37 9.33
C ALA A 275 -20.59 -0.38 8.17
N ALA A 276 -20.55 -0.85 6.93
CA ALA A 276 -20.43 -0.01 5.74
C ALA A 276 -21.67 0.88 5.56
N LYS A 277 -22.88 0.31 5.71
CA LYS A 277 -24.15 1.07 5.67
C LYS A 277 -24.20 2.13 6.77
N ALA A 278 -23.78 1.80 8.00
CA ALA A 278 -23.72 2.75 9.11
C ALA A 278 -22.70 3.89 8.86
N LYS A 279 -21.51 3.58 8.32
CA LYS A 279 -20.52 4.59 7.94
C LYS A 279 -21.05 5.51 6.83
N ALA A 280 -21.72 4.97 5.82
CA ALA A 280 -22.34 5.76 4.75
C ALA A 280 -23.45 6.68 5.28
N ALA A 281 -24.29 6.19 6.21
CA ALA A 281 -25.32 7.01 6.86
C ALA A 281 -24.72 8.16 7.69
N LYS A 282 -23.66 7.88 8.48
CA LYS A 282 -22.93 8.89 9.25
C LYS A 282 -22.30 9.95 8.34
N ALA A 283 -21.69 9.54 7.23
CA ALA A 283 -21.11 10.47 6.25
C ALA A 283 -22.17 11.38 5.61
N LYS A 284 -23.36 10.83 5.26
CA LYS A 284 -24.48 11.63 4.75
C LYS A 284 -25.00 12.61 5.80
N ALA A 285 -25.11 12.21 7.07
CA ALA A 285 -25.52 13.10 8.15
C ALA A 285 -24.50 14.24 8.37
N ALA A 286 -23.20 13.93 8.38
CA ALA A 286 -22.14 14.92 8.51
C ALA A 286 -22.17 15.95 7.37
N LYS A 287 -22.38 15.52 6.11
CA LYS A 287 -22.54 16.44 4.97
C LYS A 287 -23.74 17.38 5.14
N ARG A 288 -24.87 16.90 5.67
CA ARG A 288 -26.05 17.74 5.95
C ARG A 288 -25.77 18.79 7.02
N ILE A 289 -25.06 18.42 8.08
CA ILE A 289 -24.65 19.35 9.15
C ILE A 289 -23.68 20.40 8.59
N ALA A 290 -22.64 19.98 7.86
CA ALA A 290 -21.67 20.90 7.25
C ALA A 290 -22.34 21.91 6.30
N HIS A 291 -23.31 21.46 5.49
CA HIS A 291 -24.07 22.34 4.62
C HIS A 291 -24.96 23.33 5.40
N ARG A 292 -25.58 22.90 6.51
CA ARG A 292 -26.34 23.80 7.39
C ARG A 292 -25.44 24.87 8.01
N ASN A 293 -24.27 24.48 8.51
CA ASN A 293 -23.30 25.40 9.10
C ASN A 293 -22.77 26.39 8.06
N LYS A 294 -22.47 25.93 6.83
CA LYS A 294 -22.07 26.82 5.73
C LYS A 294 -23.16 27.85 5.41
N LYS A 295 -24.44 27.44 5.38
CA LYS A 295 -25.57 28.36 5.18
C LYS A 295 -25.69 29.38 6.31
N GLN A 296 -25.54 28.97 7.57
CA GLN A 296 -25.57 29.87 8.73
C GLN A 296 -24.44 30.90 8.66
N ALA A 297 -23.20 30.47 8.40
CA ALA A 297 -22.06 31.36 8.26
C ALA A 297 -22.23 32.38 7.11
N VAL A 298 -22.85 31.99 6.00
CA VAL A 298 -23.17 32.92 4.90
C VAL A 298 -24.23 33.94 5.32
N MET A 299 -25.27 33.52 6.06
CA MET A 299 -26.29 34.45 6.57
C MET A 299 -25.71 35.44 7.58
N GLU A 300 -24.85 34.99 8.49
CA GLU A 300 -24.16 35.85 9.46
C GLU A 300 -23.26 36.87 8.76
N LYS A 301 -22.47 36.45 7.77
CA LYS A 301 -21.65 37.38 6.96
C LYS A 301 -22.49 38.42 6.22
N LYS A 302 -23.65 38.01 5.68
CA LYS A 302 -24.58 38.94 5.04
C LYS A 302 -25.18 39.93 6.04
N ALA A 303 -25.59 39.47 7.21
CA ALA A 303 -26.13 40.33 8.27
C ALA A 303 -25.08 41.36 8.73
N PHE A 304 -23.84 40.93 8.92
CA PHE A 304 -22.73 41.81 9.29
C PHE A 304 -22.46 42.89 8.22
N LEU A 305 -22.46 42.52 6.94
CA LEU A 305 -22.30 43.48 5.83
C LEU A 305 -23.43 44.51 5.76
N VAL A 306 -24.68 44.09 6.02
CA VAL A 306 -25.83 45.00 6.09
C VAL A 306 -25.68 45.97 7.27
N GLU A 307 -25.23 45.49 8.42
CA GLU A 307 -24.99 46.33 9.60
C GLU A 307 -23.87 47.34 9.37
N GLN A 308 -22.77 46.94 8.73
CA GLN A 308 -21.69 47.88 8.33
C GLN A 308 -22.21 48.96 7.38
N LYS A 309 -22.99 48.59 6.36
CA LYS A 309 -23.57 49.56 5.42
C LYS A 309 -24.54 50.51 6.11
N ARG A 310 -25.29 50.04 7.11
CA ARG A 310 -26.18 50.88 7.92
C ARG A 310 -25.38 51.91 8.73
N LYS A 311 -24.32 51.48 9.43
CA LYS A 311 -23.43 52.38 10.18
C LYS A 311 -22.79 53.45 9.30
N LEU A 312 -22.36 53.09 8.10
CA LEU A 312 -21.82 54.05 7.13
C LEU A 312 -22.86 55.07 6.64
N ARG A 313 -24.12 54.67 6.48
CA ARG A 313 -25.21 55.60 6.14
C ARG A 313 -25.51 56.55 7.30
N GLU A 314 -25.60 56.03 8.52
CA GLU A 314 -25.82 56.86 9.72
C GLU A 314 -24.68 57.87 9.93
N GLN A 315 -23.43 57.48 9.66
CA GLN A 315 -22.29 58.41 9.67
C GLN A 315 -22.38 59.47 8.58
N LYS A 316 -22.69 59.10 7.34
CA LYS A 316 -22.89 60.06 6.25
C LYS A 316 -24.04 61.02 6.52
N GLU A 317 -25.17 60.53 7.02
CA GLU A 317 -26.30 61.38 7.39
C GLU A 317 -25.94 62.35 8.52
N ALA A 318 -25.12 61.92 9.49
CA ALA A 318 -24.61 62.80 10.54
C ALA A 318 -23.63 63.86 10.00
N GLU A 319 -22.73 63.49 9.08
CA GLU A 319 -21.83 64.43 8.40
C GLU A 319 -22.60 65.45 7.53
N GLU A 320 -23.60 65.00 6.78
CA GLU A 320 -24.46 65.86 5.96
C GLU A 320 -25.32 66.79 6.83
N ALA A 321 -25.86 66.31 7.96
CA ALA A 321 -26.57 67.15 8.92
C ALA A 321 -25.65 68.21 9.57
N GLY A 322 -24.39 67.86 9.83
CA GLY A 322 -23.35 68.80 10.30
C GLY A 322 -22.94 69.82 9.24
N ALA A 323 -22.87 69.42 7.97
CA ALA A 323 -22.57 70.32 6.85
C ALA A 323 -23.75 71.28 6.56
N ALA A 324 -24.99 70.79 6.67
CA ALA A 324 -26.20 71.62 6.48
C ALA A 324 -26.35 72.70 7.56
N THR A 325 -25.72 72.55 8.74
CA THR A 325 -25.70 73.59 9.78
C THR A 325 -24.68 74.70 9.53
N LEU A 326 -23.76 74.55 8.57
CA LEU A 326 -22.70 75.53 8.24
C LEU A 326 -22.91 76.29 6.91
N SER A 327 -23.91 75.92 6.10
CA SER A 327 -24.20 76.59 4.83
C SER A 327 -25.67 77.00 4.71
N ARG A 328 -26.08 77.98 5.52
CA ARG A 328 -27.31 78.75 5.33
C ARG A 328 -26.99 80.05 4.60
N THR A 329 -26.84 80.01 3.27
CA THR A 329 -27.13 81.14 2.39
C THR A 329 -27.32 80.68 0.95
N GLN A 330 -28.42 81.16 0.36
CA GLN A 330 -28.75 81.21 -1.06
C GLN A 330 -29.44 79.98 -1.69
N THR A 331 -30.77 80.12 -1.71
CA THR A 331 -31.73 79.50 -2.62
C THR A 331 -31.44 79.81 -4.10
N PRO A 332 -31.57 78.83 -4.99
CA PRO A 332 -32.23 79.06 -6.26
C PRO A 332 -33.40 78.09 -6.51
N SER A 333 -34.33 78.58 -7.31
CA SER A 333 -35.66 78.07 -7.65
C SER A 333 -35.70 76.67 -8.29
N PRO A 334 -36.80 75.92 -8.10
CA PRO A 334 -36.98 74.60 -8.70
C PRO A 334 -37.58 74.70 -10.11
N SER A 335 -36.82 74.32 -11.14
CA SER A 335 -37.37 73.96 -12.44
C SER A 335 -37.49 72.43 -12.55
N PRO A 336 -38.67 71.87 -12.87
CA PRO A 336 -38.86 70.42 -12.94
C PRO A 336 -38.23 69.88 -14.23
N VAL A 337 -37.09 69.18 -14.11
CA VAL A 337 -36.51 68.43 -15.21
C VAL A 337 -37.18 67.06 -15.27
N VAL A 338 -38.07 66.90 -16.25
CA VAL A 338 -38.74 65.63 -16.58
C VAL A 338 -37.73 64.76 -17.35
N ILE A 339 -37.13 63.78 -16.68
CA ILE A 339 -36.30 62.77 -17.34
C ILE A 339 -37.22 61.66 -17.87
N ASN A 340 -37.54 61.74 -19.17
CA ASN A 340 -38.26 60.69 -19.89
C ASN A 340 -37.30 59.52 -20.18
N ILE A 341 -37.30 58.49 -19.33
CA ILE A 341 -36.57 57.24 -19.60
C ILE A 341 -37.49 56.33 -20.40
N ASN A 342 -37.25 56.27 -21.70
CA ASN A 342 -37.97 55.40 -22.62
C ASN A 342 -37.38 53.97 -22.50
N ILE A 343 -38.01 53.12 -21.69
CA ILE A 343 -37.63 51.70 -21.57
C ILE A 343 -38.40 50.92 -22.64
N SER A 344 -37.76 50.73 -23.80
CA SER A 344 -38.24 49.81 -24.82
C SER A 344 -38.05 48.38 -24.35
N ALA A 345 -39.16 47.74 -23.95
CA ALA A 345 -39.21 46.30 -23.67
C ALA A 345 -39.07 45.50 -24.99
N PRO A 346 -38.10 44.56 -25.11
CA PRO A 346 -38.12 43.60 -26.19
C PRO A 346 -39.13 42.50 -25.90
N GLN A 347 -40.01 42.28 -26.89
CA GLN A 347 -41.04 41.24 -26.91
C GLN A 347 -40.44 39.83 -26.83
N GLU A 348 -41.10 39.01 -26.03
CA GLU A 348 -40.97 37.56 -25.98
C GLU A 348 -41.41 36.91 -27.32
N LYS A 349 -40.62 35.96 -27.81
CA LYS A 349 -41.09 34.91 -28.72
C LYS A 349 -41.06 33.57 -28.01
N SER A 350 -42.22 32.96 -28.00
CA SER A 350 -42.62 31.69 -27.42
C SER A 350 -42.06 30.48 -28.19
N ILE A 351 -41.59 29.47 -27.45
CA ILE A 351 -41.72 28.06 -27.85
C ILE A 351 -42.14 27.27 -26.60
N ALA A 352 -43.28 26.61 -26.72
CA ALA A 352 -43.88 25.75 -25.71
C ALA A 352 -43.34 24.33 -25.78
N THR A 353 -43.14 23.69 -24.61
CA THR A 353 -43.43 22.27 -24.40
C THR A 353 -43.81 22.02 -22.94
N ALA A 354 -44.86 21.24 -22.76
CA ALA A 354 -45.62 21.04 -21.54
C ALA A 354 -44.98 20.06 -20.53
N SER A 355 -45.18 20.32 -19.22
CA SER A 355 -45.90 19.42 -18.31
C SER A 355 -45.88 19.94 -16.87
N ALA A 356 -47.01 19.78 -16.19
CA ALA A 356 -47.35 20.38 -14.91
C ALA A 356 -46.60 19.80 -13.70
N LYS A 357 -46.28 20.67 -12.71
CA LYS A 357 -46.76 20.59 -11.31
C LYS A 357 -46.09 21.62 -10.38
N ALA A 358 -46.96 22.35 -9.66
CA ALA A 358 -46.81 22.96 -8.33
C ALA A 358 -45.81 24.12 -8.12
N ASP A 359 -46.40 25.30 -7.96
CA ASP A 359 -45.83 26.55 -7.47
C ASP A 359 -45.05 26.44 -6.16
N ARG A 360 -43.79 26.91 -6.18
CA ARG A 360 -43.16 27.64 -5.07
C ARG A 360 -42.25 28.73 -5.62
N GLY A 361 -42.52 29.97 -5.21
CA GLY A 361 -41.91 31.20 -5.70
C GLY A 361 -40.38 31.19 -5.78
N ARG A 362 -39.87 31.50 -6.98
CA ARG A 362 -38.46 31.76 -7.26
C ARG A 362 -38.21 33.26 -7.19
N SER A 363 -37.43 33.68 -6.20
CA SER A 363 -36.70 34.94 -6.24
C SER A 363 -35.60 34.84 -7.30
N HIS A 364 -35.73 35.63 -8.36
CA HIS A 364 -34.68 35.85 -9.35
C HIS A 364 -33.48 36.48 -8.65
N SER A 365 -32.44 35.68 -8.42
CA SER A 365 -31.09 36.20 -8.18
C SER A 365 -30.30 36.01 -9.48
N PRO A 366 -29.47 36.97 -9.88
CA PRO A 366 -28.63 36.83 -11.05
C PRO A 366 -27.71 35.63 -10.86
N VAL A 367 -27.78 34.69 -11.79
CA VAL A 367 -26.85 33.56 -11.86
C VAL A 367 -25.56 34.13 -12.42
N LEU A 368 -24.54 34.26 -11.57
CA LEU A 368 -23.16 34.38 -12.04
C LEU A 368 -22.80 33.00 -12.60
N GLU A 369 -22.69 32.90 -13.91
CA GLU A 369 -22.05 31.73 -14.53
C GLU A 369 -20.64 31.62 -13.94
N ASP A 370 -20.30 30.42 -13.43
CA ASP A 370 -18.95 30.09 -13.04
C ASP A 370 -18.12 30.04 -14.33
N VAL A 371 -17.61 31.20 -14.75
CA VAL A 371 -16.65 31.29 -15.85
C VAL A 371 -15.37 30.65 -15.34
N ASP A 372 -15.03 29.49 -15.89
CA ASP A 372 -13.75 28.83 -15.64
C ASP A 372 -12.63 29.81 -15.98
N ASP A 373 -11.91 30.28 -14.97
CA ASP A 373 -10.80 31.19 -15.13
C ASP A 373 -9.58 30.43 -15.66
N GLU A 374 -9.23 30.66 -16.92
CA GLU A 374 -8.05 30.08 -17.57
C GLU A 374 -6.77 30.26 -16.74
N GLU A 375 -6.69 31.34 -15.96
CA GLU A 375 -5.55 31.64 -15.09
C GLU A 375 -5.40 30.61 -13.95
N LEU A 376 -6.51 30.14 -13.38
CA LEU A 376 -6.50 29.13 -12.32
C LEU A 376 -6.18 27.75 -12.87
N GLN A 377 -6.56 27.47 -14.13
CA GLN A 377 -6.11 26.27 -14.84
C GLN A 377 -4.60 26.32 -15.13
N ARG A 378 -4.06 27.46 -15.60
CA ARG A 378 -2.61 27.64 -15.80
C ARG A 378 -1.83 27.50 -14.50
N TYR A 379 -2.33 28.08 -13.40
CA TYR A 379 -1.69 27.95 -12.09
C TYR A 379 -1.62 26.50 -11.63
N ARG A 380 -2.70 25.73 -11.78
CA ARG A 380 -2.72 24.28 -11.47
C ARG A 380 -1.74 23.49 -12.33
N GLN A 381 -1.67 23.78 -13.63
CA GLN A 381 -0.71 23.13 -14.53
C GLN A 381 0.74 23.49 -14.22
N SER A 382 1.01 24.71 -13.73
CA SER A 382 2.37 25.13 -13.36
C SER A 382 2.92 24.41 -12.13
N LEU A 383 2.06 24.03 -11.18
CA LEU A 383 2.45 23.26 -9.99
C LEU A 383 2.91 21.84 -10.33
N ASP A 384 2.36 21.24 -11.39
CA ASP A 384 2.74 19.93 -11.89
C ASP A 384 4.05 19.94 -12.69
N HIS A 385 4.60 21.12 -12.99
CA HIS A 385 5.85 21.31 -13.74
C HIS A 385 7.01 21.84 -12.89
N THR A 386 6.80 22.06 -11.59
CA THR A 386 7.92 22.38 -10.69
C THR A 386 8.80 21.14 -10.46
N PRO A 387 10.11 21.19 -10.79
CA PRO A 387 11.00 20.05 -10.65
C PRO A 387 11.20 19.69 -9.17
N ARG A 388 10.61 18.57 -8.73
CA ARG A 388 10.91 17.93 -7.45
C ARG A 388 12.17 17.07 -7.57
N GLY A 389 13.32 17.72 -7.71
CA GLY A 389 14.61 17.04 -7.70
C GLY A 389 15.22 17.01 -6.30
N SER A 390 15.21 15.86 -5.62
CA SER A 390 16.19 15.57 -4.56
C SER A 390 17.36 14.82 -5.19
N SER A 391 18.49 15.50 -5.34
CA SER A 391 19.77 14.88 -5.68
C SER A 391 20.32 14.15 -4.45
N ILE A 392 20.59 12.85 -4.60
CA ILE A 392 21.47 12.09 -3.70
C ILE A 392 22.67 11.68 -4.55
N VAL A 393 23.85 12.04 -4.08
CA VAL A 393 25.13 11.68 -4.69
C VAL A 393 25.39 10.21 -4.39
N ASP A 394 25.45 9.38 -5.43
CA ASP A 394 26.00 8.04 -5.36
C ASP A 394 27.51 8.12 -5.16
N ASN A 395 28.02 7.43 -4.14
CA ASN A 395 29.41 7.02 -4.10
C ASN A 395 29.45 5.50 -4.33
N VAL A 396 29.96 5.17 -5.51
CA VAL A 396 30.62 3.94 -6.01
C VAL A 396 30.56 2.70 -5.11
#